data_AF-A0A1M5PZY7-F1
#
_entry.id   AF-A0A1M5PZY7-F1
#
_cell.length_a   1.000
_cell.length_b   1.000
_cell.length_c   1.000
_cell.angle_alpha   90.00
_cell.angle_beta   90.00
_cell.angle_gamma   90.00
#
_symmetry.space_group_name_H-M   'P 1'
#
loop_
_entity.id
_entity.type
_entity.pdbx_description
1 polymer ?
#
loop_
_entity_poly.entity_id
_entity_poly.type
_entity_poly.pdbx_seq_one_letter_code
_entity_poly.pdbx_strand_id
1 'polypeptide(L)' 'MECEFIEYQSDETGMGVIGKVVKTSIEEANMSGDKVNIDSLEAIAFDPYTHGYYKVSGRVGEAFSDGKKLF' A
#
# COMPACT_ATOMS: atom_id res chain seq x y z
N MET A 1 -1.15 3.09 10.26
CA MET A 1 -1.83 4.36 9.93
C MET A 1 -2.84 4.64 11.01
N GLU A 2 -2.92 5.87 11.47
CA GLU A 2 -3.91 6.34 12.44
C GLU A 2 -4.89 7.24 11.69
N CYS A 3 -6.20 6.98 11.84
CA CYS A 3 -7.25 7.68 11.08
C CYS A 3 -8.41 8.12 11.99
N GLU A 4 -8.97 9.30 11.71
CA GLU A 4 -10.25 9.75 12.26
C GLU A 4 -11.39 9.28 11.36
N PHE A 5 -12.45 8.73 11.96
CA PHE A 5 -13.64 8.30 11.23
C PHE A 5 -14.34 9.49 10.56
N ILE A 6 -14.74 9.32 9.29
CA ILE A 6 -15.57 10.28 8.57
C ILE A 6 -16.97 9.69 8.38
N GLU A 7 -17.09 8.59 7.65
CA GLU A 7 -18.39 8.00 7.30
C GLU A 7 -18.28 6.53 6.88
N TYR A 8 -19.42 5.83 6.87
CA TYR A 8 -19.58 4.58 6.14
C TYR A 8 -19.97 4.87 4.70
N GLN A 9 -19.41 4.11 3.77
CA GLN A 9 -19.89 4.05 2.39
C GLN A 9 -20.39 2.65 2.12
N SER A 10 -21.61 2.54 1.60
CA SER A 10 -22.20 1.25 1.23
C SER A 10 -22.84 1.37 -0.15
N ASP A 11 -22.50 0.46 -1.04
CA ASP A 11 -23.13 0.30 -2.33
C ASP A 11 -23.55 -1.17 -2.54
N GLU A 12 -24.03 -1.49 -3.74
CA GLU A 12 -24.47 -2.85 -4.09
C GLU A 12 -23.34 -3.89 -4.02
N THR A 13 -22.08 -3.46 -4.03
CA THR A 13 -20.90 -4.32 -4.10
C THR A 13 -20.17 -4.47 -2.78
N GLY A 14 -20.50 -3.66 -1.76
CA GLY A 14 -19.96 -3.85 -0.43
C GLY A 14 -20.10 -2.66 0.50
N MET A 15 -19.41 -2.76 1.64
CA MET A 15 -19.33 -1.73 2.66
C MET A 15 -17.87 -1.34 2.88
N GLY A 16 -17.61 -0.04 2.87
CA GLY A 16 -16.33 0.58 3.19
C GLY A 16 -16.46 1.60 4.32
N VAL A 17 -15.32 1.97 4.88
CA VAL A 17 -15.19 3.03 5.89
C VAL A 17 -14.24 4.08 5.37
N ILE A 18 -14.68 5.34 5.38
CA ILE A 18 -13.83 6.48 5.04
C ILE A 18 -13.24 7.04 6.33
N GLY A 19 -11.92 7.11 6.38
CA GLY A 19 -11.18 7.69 7.48
C GLY A 19 -10.14 8.70 7.00
N LYS A 20 -10.04 9.84 7.69
CA LYS A 20 -9.00 10.85 7.45
C LYS A 20 -7.71 10.40 8.11
N VAL A 21 -6.64 10.24 7.34
CA VAL A 21 -5.32 9.94 7.90
C VAL A 21 -4.85 11.12 8.74
N VAL A 22 -4.59 10.89 10.04
CA VAL A 22 -4.03 11.89 10.95
C VAL A 22 -2.55 11.63 11.22
N LYS A 23 -2.10 10.38 11.10
CA LYS A 23 -0.68 10.04 11.27
C LYS A 23 -0.30 8.74 10.54
N THR A 24 0.95 8.70 10.09
CA THR A 24 1.61 7.49 9.59
C THR A 24 2.87 7.24 10.41
N SER A 25 3.12 5.99 10.76
CA SER A 25 4.27 5.56 11.55
C SER A 25 4.84 4.29 10.96
N ILE A 26 6.15 4.15 11.08
CA ILE A 26 6.92 2.99 10.64
C ILE A 26 8.18 2.89 11.49
N GLU A 27 8.66 1.68 11.73
CA GLU A 27 9.94 1.46 12.41
C GLU A 27 11.10 1.98 11.56
N GLU A 28 12.08 2.62 12.20
CA GLU A 28 13.25 3.17 11.51
C GLU A 28 14.04 2.11 10.73
N ALA A 29 14.05 0.86 11.21
CA ALA A 29 14.66 -0.27 10.51
C ALA A 29 14.05 -0.53 9.12
N ASN A 30 12.83 -0.06 8.88
CA ASN A 30 12.11 -0.18 7.62
C ASN A 30 12.14 1.10 6.77
N MET A 31 13.06 2.03 7.08
CA MET A 31 13.29 3.24 6.31
C MET A 31 14.56 3.12 5.47
N SER A 32 14.54 3.73 4.30
CA SER A 32 15.70 4.00 3.45
C SER A 32 15.77 5.51 3.24
N GLY A 33 16.47 6.20 4.14
CA GLY A 33 16.51 7.65 4.20
C GLY A 33 15.16 8.25 4.59
N ASP A 34 14.61 9.10 3.73
CA ASP A 34 13.30 9.75 3.90
C ASP A 34 12.12 8.89 3.39
N LYS A 35 12.41 7.74 2.79
CA LYS A 35 11.41 6.86 2.19
C LYS A 35 11.31 5.53 2.92
N VAL A 36 10.15 4.90 2.81
CA VAL A 36 9.92 3.54 3.29
C VAL A 36 10.68 2.55 2.41
N ASN A 37 11.40 1.62 3.05
CA ASN A 37 11.92 0.43 2.40
C ASN A 37 10.83 -0.63 2.29
N ILE A 38 10.21 -0.76 1.12
CA ILE A 38 9.10 -1.69 0.89
C ILE A 38 9.53 -3.15 1.03
N ASP A 39 10.76 -3.48 0.64
CA ASP A 39 11.25 -4.86 0.68
C ASP A 39 11.47 -5.37 2.11
N SER A 40 11.74 -4.48 3.07
CA SER A 40 11.94 -4.87 4.48
C SER A 40 10.64 -4.99 5.27
N LEU A 41 9.52 -4.45 4.77
CA LEU A 41 8.21 -4.50 5.44
C LEU A 41 7.58 -5.90 5.45
N GLU A 42 8.08 -6.81 4.63
CA GLU A 42 7.49 -8.15 4.43
C GLU A 42 5.99 -8.12 4.11
N ALA A 43 5.55 -7.10 3.38
CA ALA A 43 4.15 -6.92 3.01
C ALA A 43 3.63 -8.12 2.20
N ILE A 44 2.36 -8.45 2.38
CA ILE A 44 1.69 -9.55 1.67
C ILE A 44 0.58 -9.01 0.77
N ALA A 45 0.37 -9.69 -0.35
CA ALA A 45 -0.78 -9.52 -1.22
C ALA A 45 -1.71 -10.73 -1.08
N PHE A 46 -3.01 -10.47 -0.96
CA PHE A 46 -4.03 -11.50 -1.00
C PHE A 46 -4.47 -11.75 -2.45
N ASP A 47 -4.46 -13.01 -2.86
CA ASP A 47 -5.01 -13.45 -4.15
C ASP A 47 -6.45 -13.96 -3.96
N PRO A 48 -7.46 -13.24 -4.46
CA PRO A 48 -8.85 -13.67 -4.34
C PRO A 48 -9.20 -14.89 -5.19
N TYR A 49 -8.39 -15.27 -6.19
CA TYR A 49 -8.69 -16.39 -7.09
C TYR A 49 -8.37 -17.74 -6.46
N THR A 50 -7.17 -17.87 -5.91
CA THR A 50 -6.75 -19.12 -5.25
C THR A 50 -6.80 -19.04 -3.73
N HIS A 51 -7.22 -17.91 -3.16
CA HIS A 51 -7.18 -17.63 -1.73
C HIS A 51 -5.76 -17.76 -1.13
N GLY A 52 -4.75 -17.40 -1.92
CA GLY A 52 -3.33 -17.45 -1.53
C GLY A 52 -2.83 -16.14 -0.93
N TYR A 53 -1.70 -16.22 -0.22
CA TYR A 53 -0.93 -15.04 0.19
C TYR A 53 0.44 -15.07 -0.47
N TYR A 54 0.84 -13.96 -1.05
CA TYR A 54 2.13 -13.78 -1.71
C TYR A 54 2.92 -12.67 -1.03
N LYS A 55 4.22 -12.88 -0.80
CA LYS A 55 5.11 -11.82 -0.31
C LYS A 55 5.36 -10.82 -1.43
N VAL A 56 5.08 -9.54 -1.18
CA VAL A 56 5.50 -8.44 -2.04
C VAL A 56 7.02 -8.37 -1.98
N SER A 57 7.68 -8.44 -3.13
CA SER A 57 9.13 -8.40 -3.19
C SER A 57 9.62 -7.80 -4.50
N GLY A 58 10.69 -7.02 -4.40
CA GLY A 58 11.44 -6.51 -5.53
C GLY A 58 10.77 -5.32 -6.21
N ARG A 59 11.51 -4.21 -6.32
CA ARG A 59 11.14 -3.11 -7.20
C ARG A 59 11.43 -3.49 -8.66
N VAL A 60 10.40 -3.43 -9.51
CA VAL A 60 10.49 -3.84 -10.93
C VAL A 60 10.56 -2.67 -11.93
N GLY A 61 10.44 -1.43 -11.46
CA GLY A 61 10.51 -0.23 -12.30
C GLY A 61 10.17 1.05 -11.55
N GLU A 62 10.23 2.16 -12.27
CA GLU A 62 9.97 3.52 -11.77
C GLU A 62 8.70 4.11 -12.41
N ALA A 63 7.63 4.19 -11.62
CA ALA A 63 6.41 4.87 -12.03
C ALA A 63 6.68 6.36 -12.35
N PHE A 64 5.98 6.91 -13.35
CA PHE A 64 6.16 8.28 -13.87
C PHE A 64 7.57 8.61 -14.42
N SER A 65 8.41 7.59 -14.63
CA SER A 65 9.76 7.70 -15.18
C SER A 65 9.97 6.78 -16.37
N ASP A 66 9.86 5.46 -16.20
CA ASP A 66 10.28 4.51 -17.23
C ASP A 66 9.46 4.60 -18.52
N GLY A 67 8.16 4.92 -18.41
CA GLY A 67 7.30 5.12 -19.57
C GLY A 67 7.74 6.28 -20.47
N LYS A 68 8.48 7.27 -19.96
CA LYS A 68 9.00 8.39 -20.77
C LYS A 68 10.04 7.96 -21.80
N LYS A 69 10.66 6.79 -21.63
CA LYS A 69 11.63 6.24 -22.59
C LYS A 69 10.97 5.68 -23.86
N LEU A 70 9.64 5.54 -23.84
CA LEU A 70 8.84 4.98 -24.94
C LEU A 70 8.21 6.07 -25.84
N PHE A 71 8.46 7.36 -25.56
CA PHE A 71 7.93 8.51 -26.29
C PHE A 71 9.04 9.49 -26.65
#